data_AF-A0A3P7N229-F1
#
_entry.id   AF-A0A3P7N229-F1
#
_cell.length_a   1.000
_cell.length_b   1.000
_cell.length_c   1.000
_cell.angle_alpha   90.00
_cell.angle_beta   90.00
_cell.angle_gamma   90.00
#
_symmetry.space_group_name_H-M   'P 1'
#
loop_
_entity.id
_entity.type
_entity.pdbx_description
1 polymer ?
#
loop_
_entity_poly.entity_id
_entity_poly.type
_entity_poly.pdbx_seq_one_letter_code
_entity_poly.pdbx_strand_id
1 'polypeptide(L)'
;MATCLVNCHVFKLFPADLQEHILTAEALYKGYQRSTHPHMAGSQSAKDLISMGSHAVQEYQPPDPPEEAVSDRVCFLFNNLTKVNVKEKSADVCDILEEGLLPWFAYYLVCKRVTVEHTFHDLFAMVLDFLQERLPNIRPSVLAEVFRNIKLILRSMRADKDDSTARVSLKNLGSFLGLVTLARNKPILHDDLNIKDLLYEAYSKGAVPLNYVVPFVSRVMRAATESIVFRPPNPWTVAILKVLREMHLMGDVKSTVRFEVIPDIPTHRSFYCSCRTIVFLPTLS
;
A
#
# COMPACT_ATOMS: atom_id res chain seq x y z
N MET A 1 20.67 -17.96 -15.26
CA MET A 1 20.09 -16.59 -15.19
C MET A 1 21.12 -15.47 -15.38
N ALA A 2 22.37 -15.54 -14.91
CA ALA A 2 23.37 -14.50 -15.23
C ALA A 2 23.53 -14.24 -16.74
N THR A 3 23.35 -15.27 -17.56
CA THR A 3 23.38 -15.21 -19.03
C THR A 3 22.20 -14.45 -19.66
N CYS A 4 21.02 -14.35 -19.03
CA CYS A 4 19.89 -13.66 -19.64
C CYS A 4 19.92 -12.14 -19.43
N LEU A 5 20.54 -11.65 -18.36
CA LEU A 5 20.74 -10.20 -18.14
C LEU A 5 21.86 -9.63 -19.03
N VAL A 6 22.98 -10.34 -19.17
CA VAL A 6 24.10 -9.94 -20.06
C VAL A 6 23.66 -9.89 -21.53
N ASN A 7 22.69 -10.73 -21.90
CA ASN A 7 22.12 -10.76 -23.25
C ASN A 7 20.95 -9.76 -23.44
N CYS A 8 20.51 -9.07 -22.39
CA CYS A 8 19.45 -8.08 -22.48
C CYS A 8 19.97 -6.80 -23.14
N HIS A 9 19.34 -6.39 -24.26
CA HIS A 9 19.76 -5.21 -25.01
C HIS A 9 19.66 -3.92 -24.19
N VAL A 10 18.67 -3.85 -23.29
CA VAL A 10 18.46 -2.70 -22.39
C VAL A 10 19.56 -2.62 -21.32
N PHE A 11 20.08 -3.76 -20.85
CA PHE A 11 21.13 -3.79 -19.84
C PHE A 11 22.45 -3.20 -20.36
N LYS A 12 22.72 -3.36 -21.66
CA LYS A 12 23.91 -2.79 -22.32
C LYS A 12 23.90 -1.26 -22.39
N LEU A 13 22.75 -0.62 -22.16
CA LEU A 13 22.58 0.84 -22.17
C LEU A 13 22.88 1.49 -20.81
N PHE A 14 23.11 0.68 -19.77
CA PHE A 14 23.34 1.19 -18.42
C PHE A 14 24.78 1.72 -18.29
N PRO A 15 25.05 2.71 -17.42
CA PRO A 15 26.42 3.10 -17.09
C PRO A 15 27.23 1.89 -16.58
N ALA A 16 28.52 1.80 -16.95
CA ALA A 16 29.37 0.65 -16.66
C ALA A 16 29.40 0.32 -15.15
N ASP A 17 29.50 1.35 -14.32
CA ASP A 17 29.53 1.26 -12.86
C ASP A 17 28.26 0.60 -12.31
N LEU A 18 27.11 0.87 -12.92
CA LEU A 18 25.82 0.30 -12.53
C LEU A 18 25.67 -1.14 -13.02
N GLN A 19 26.17 -1.45 -14.21
CA GLN A 19 26.21 -2.84 -14.71
C GLN A 19 27.06 -3.73 -13.78
N GLU A 20 28.22 -3.24 -13.35
CA GLU A 20 29.10 -3.94 -12.41
C GLU A 20 28.42 -4.16 -11.06
N HIS A 21 27.79 -3.13 -10.49
CA HIS A 21 27.04 -3.28 -9.23
C HIS A 21 25.92 -4.32 -9.32
N ILE A 22 25.15 -4.33 -10.42
CA ILE A 22 24.05 -5.28 -10.62
C ILE A 22 24.58 -6.71 -10.75
N LEU A 23 25.65 -6.92 -11.51
CA LEU A 23 26.25 -8.25 -11.69
C LEU A 23 26.90 -8.76 -10.38
N THR A 24 27.46 -7.86 -9.58
CA THR A 24 28.10 -8.19 -8.29
C THR A 24 27.06 -8.46 -7.20
N ALA A 25 25.92 -7.74 -7.22
CA ALA A 25 24.80 -7.98 -6.31
C ALA A 25 24.22 -9.39 -6.48
N GLU A 26 24.16 -9.94 -7.71
CA GLU A 26 23.76 -11.33 -7.94
C GLU A 26 24.74 -12.35 -7.32
N ALA A 27 26.04 -12.04 -7.32
CA ALA A 27 27.05 -12.89 -6.70
C ALA A 27 26.88 -12.93 -5.17
N LEU A 28 26.56 -11.77 -4.56
CA LEU A 28 26.24 -11.66 -3.14
C LEU A 28 24.95 -12.42 -2.77
N TYR A 29 23.91 -12.31 -3.60
CA TYR A 29 22.66 -13.05 -3.40
C TYR A 29 22.85 -14.57 -3.46
N LYS A 30 23.69 -15.07 -4.39
CA LYS A 30 24.04 -16.50 -4.45
C LYS A 30 24.91 -16.96 -3.28
N GLY A 31 25.73 -16.08 -2.71
CA GLY A 31 26.46 -16.33 -1.46
C GLY A 31 25.50 -16.54 -0.29
N TYR A 32 24.41 -15.78 -0.23
CA TYR A 32 23.39 -15.88 0.80
C TYR A 32 22.51 -17.14 0.67
N GLN A 33 22.28 -17.66 -0.55
CA GLN A 33 21.53 -18.90 -0.75
C GLN A 33 22.36 -20.18 -0.50
N ARG A 34 23.69 -20.10 -0.54
CA ARG A 34 24.56 -21.27 -0.29
C ARG A 34 24.74 -21.62 1.18
N SER A 35 24.38 -20.73 2.11
CA SER A 35 24.51 -20.96 3.56
C SER A 35 23.31 -21.66 4.19
N THR A 36 22.24 -22.00 3.44
CA THR A 36 20.98 -22.52 4.01
C THR A 36 20.60 -23.95 3.65
N HIS A 37 21.52 -24.79 3.15
CA HIS A 37 21.23 -26.22 2.98
C HIS A 37 22.43 -27.14 3.31
N PRO A 38 22.51 -27.68 4.55
CA PRO A 38 23.21 -28.94 4.80
C PRO A 38 22.24 -30.10 4.55
N HIS A 39 22.55 -30.89 3.54
CA HIS A 39 22.04 -32.25 3.37
C HIS A 39 22.72 -33.13 4.42
N MET A 40 21.98 -33.76 5.34
CA MET A 40 22.48 -34.93 6.08
C MET A 40 21.36 -35.91 6.45
N ALA A 41 21.61 -37.16 6.07
CA ALA A 41 21.03 -38.35 6.67
C ALA A 41 21.48 -38.46 8.14
N GLY A 42 20.65 -39.07 8.99
CA GLY A 42 21.05 -39.46 10.34
C GLY A 42 20.02 -39.07 11.39
N SER A 43 19.22 -40.05 11.79
CA SER A 43 18.31 -40.02 12.94
C SER A 43 19.03 -39.66 14.25
N GLN A 44 18.55 -38.65 14.97
CA GLN A 44 18.57 -38.55 16.45
C GLN A 44 17.62 -37.44 16.95
N SER A 45 16.60 -37.87 17.71
CA SER A 45 15.75 -37.15 18.67
C SER A 45 15.18 -35.76 18.31
N ALA A 46 13.91 -35.75 17.86
CA ALA A 46 13.08 -34.58 17.57
C ALA A 46 12.51 -33.89 18.83
N LYS A 47 13.33 -33.55 19.84
CA LYS A 47 12.85 -32.89 21.07
C LYS A 47 13.46 -31.53 21.41
N ASP A 48 14.54 -31.11 20.75
CA ASP A 48 15.24 -29.86 21.12
C ASP A 48 15.01 -28.67 20.16
N LEU A 49 14.01 -28.74 19.28
CA LEU A 49 13.71 -27.71 18.26
C LEU A 49 12.43 -26.90 18.51
N ILE A 50 11.81 -26.99 19.70
CA ILE A 50 10.54 -26.30 20.02
C ILE A 50 10.76 -24.96 20.78
N SER A 51 11.99 -24.50 20.99
CA SER A 51 12.23 -23.32 21.86
C SER A 51 12.45 -21.96 21.17
N MET A 52 12.27 -21.81 19.86
CA MET A 52 12.37 -20.48 19.22
C MET A 52 11.26 -20.28 18.20
N GLY A 53 10.25 -19.47 18.54
CA GLY A 53 9.26 -19.01 17.56
C GLY A 53 7.84 -18.74 18.05
N SER A 54 7.58 -18.64 19.35
CA SER A 54 6.36 -17.98 19.83
C SER A 54 6.57 -16.47 19.82
N HIS A 55 6.51 -15.86 18.63
CA HIS A 55 6.15 -14.43 18.57
C HIS A 55 4.71 -14.32 19.07
N ALA A 56 4.55 -14.12 20.37
CA ALA A 56 3.31 -13.61 20.91
C ALA A 56 2.94 -12.38 20.08
N VAL A 57 1.78 -12.42 19.43
CA VAL A 57 1.23 -11.25 18.76
C VAL A 57 1.01 -10.23 19.87
N GLN A 58 1.94 -9.29 20.04
CA GLN A 58 1.79 -8.24 21.02
C GLN A 58 0.54 -7.45 20.62
N GLU A 59 -0.50 -7.57 21.43
CA GLU A 59 -1.79 -6.95 21.19
C GLU A 59 -1.57 -5.43 21.15
N TYR A 60 -1.93 -4.81 20.02
CA TYR A 60 -1.69 -3.39 19.79
C TYR A 60 -2.45 -2.57 20.83
N GLN A 61 -1.72 -1.84 21.66
CA GLN A 61 -2.30 -0.88 22.60
C GLN A 61 -2.42 0.48 21.92
N PRO A 62 -3.62 1.08 21.86
CA PRO A 62 -3.78 2.47 21.45
C PRO A 62 -2.90 3.39 22.32
N PRO A 63 -2.32 4.46 21.75
CA PRO A 63 -1.61 5.46 22.54
C PRO A 63 -2.53 6.08 23.59
N ASP A 64 -1.97 6.38 24.76
CA ASP A 64 -2.71 7.06 25.82
C ASP A 64 -3.24 8.41 25.30
N PRO A 65 -4.52 8.72 25.53
CA PRO A 65 -5.08 9.99 25.14
C PRO A 65 -4.44 11.14 25.93
N PRO A 66 -4.32 12.34 25.32
CA PRO A 66 -3.96 13.54 26.07
C PRO A 66 -5.09 13.90 27.05
N GLU A 67 -4.89 14.99 27.78
CA GLU A 67 -5.95 15.58 28.58
C GLU A 67 -7.25 15.75 27.77
N GLU A 68 -8.40 15.47 28.39
CA GLU A 68 -9.71 15.44 27.72
C GLU A 68 -9.98 16.75 26.96
N ALA A 69 -9.61 17.89 27.56
CA ALA A 69 -9.72 19.21 26.94
C ALA A 69 -8.94 19.33 25.62
N VAL A 70 -7.76 18.71 25.52
CA VAL A 70 -6.94 18.68 24.31
C VAL A 70 -7.61 17.81 23.25
N SER A 71 -8.03 16.59 23.62
CA SER A 71 -8.70 15.69 22.67
C SER A 71 -10.02 16.24 22.16
N ASP A 72 -10.82 16.87 23.01
CA ASP A 72 -12.10 17.47 22.65
C ASP A 72 -11.91 18.65 21.69
N ARG A 73 -10.89 19.46 21.93
CA ARG A 73 -10.55 20.59 21.06
C ARG A 73 -10.16 20.11 19.67
N VAL A 74 -9.34 19.07 19.56
CA VAL A 74 -8.99 18.46 18.26
C VAL A 74 -10.23 17.88 17.58
N CYS A 75 -11.07 17.15 18.31
CA CYS A 75 -12.32 16.59 17.79
C CYS A 75 -13.26 17.68 17.26
N PHE A 76 -13.41 18.78 18.00
CA PHE A 76 -14.23 19.92 17.60
C PHE A 76 -13.74 20.57 16.30
N LEU A 77 -12.42 20.73 16.15
CA LEU A 77 -11.82 21.29 14.95
C LEU A 77 -12.13 20.42 13.72
N PHE A 78 -11.90 19.12 13.83
CA PHE A 78 -12.15 18.14 12.78
C PHE A 78 -13.63 17.98 12.42
N ASN A 79 -14.55 18.08 13.39
CA ASN A 79 -15.99 18.00 13.13
C ASN A 79 -16.53 19.17 12.32
N ASN A 80 -15.88 20.32 12.44
CA ASN A 80 -16.29 21.54 11.75
C ASN A 80 -15.36 21.87 10.55
N LEU A 81 -14.58 20.89 10.08
CA LEU A 81 -13.58 21.08 9.03
C LEU A 81 -14.24 21.20 7.65
N THR A 82 -13.87 22.21 6.88
CA THR A 82 -14.37 22.48 5.54
C THR A 82 -13.24 22.91 4.61
N LYS A 83 -13.47 22.93 3.30
CA LYS A 83 -12.47 23.38 2.31
C LYS A 83 -12.06 24.85 2.48
N VAL A 84 -12.93 25.69 3.05
CA VAL A 84 -12.68 27.13 3.21
C VAL A 84 -11.83 27.41 4.44
N ASN A 85 -12.08 26.68 5.54
CA ASN A 85 -11.42 26.92 6.84
C ASN A 85 -10.27 25.94 7.15
N VAL A 86 -9.97 25.00 6.24
CA VAL A 86 -8.93 23.97 6.45
C VAL A 86 -7.57 24.54 6.84
N LYS A 87 -7.15 25.66 6.24
CA LYS A 87 -5.86 26.31 6.54
C LYS A 87 -5.83 26.84 7.97
N GLU A 88 -6.85 27.61 8.36
CA GLU A 88 -7.01 28.18 9.70
C GLU A 88 -7.05 27.07 10.75
N LYS A 89 -7.91 26.07 10.56
CA LYS A 89 -8.04 24.95 11.50
C LYS A 89 -6.79 24.10 11.62
N SER A 90 -6.04 23.95 10.54
CA SER A 90 -4.76 23.23 10.59
C SER A 90 -3.74 24.01 11.43
N ALA A 91 -3.77 25.35 11.39
CA ALA A 91 -2.94 26.17 12.28
C ALA A 91 -3.33 25.97 13.76
N ASP A 92 -4.62 25.98 14.06
CA ASP A 92 -5.12 25.70 15.42
C ASP A 92 -4.69 24.31 15.92
N VAL A 93 -4.78 23.29 15.05
CA VAL A 93 -4.30 21.93 15.38
C VAL A 93 -2.79 21.94 15.61
N CYS A 94 -2.00 22.63 14.79
CA CYS A 94 -0.56 22.78 15.00
C CYS A 94 -0.21 23.44 16.33
N ASP A 95 -1.01 24.38 16.81
CA ASP A 95 -0.76 25.06 18.10
C ASP A 95 -1.12 24.18 19.31
N ILE A 96 -1.92 23.13 19.10
CA ILE A 96 -2.28 22.15 20.12
C ILE A 96 -1.31 20.96 20.11
N LEU A 97 -0.85 20.53 18.93
CA LEU A 97 -0.04 19.32 18.77
C LEU A 97 1.43 19.56 19.07
N GLU A 98 1.90 18.99 20.17
CA GLU A 98 3.31 18.82 20.49
C GLU A 98 3.85 17.48 19.93
N GLU A 99 5.19 17.33 19.84
CA GLU A 99 5.81 16.08 19.34
C GLU A 99 5.36 14.83 20.10
N GLY A 100 5.15 14.95 21.41
CA GLY A 100 4.65 13.84 22.25
C GLY A 100 3.23 13.39 21.91
N LEU A 101 2.42 14.26 21.28
CA LEU A 101 1.03 13.97 20.92
C LEU A 101 0.87 13.37 19.52
N LEU A 102 1.93 13.32 18.71
CA LEU A 102 1.87 12.80 17.35
C LEU A 102 1.40 11.35 17.26
N PRO A 103 1.82 10.41 18.14
CA PRO A 103 1.32 9.03 18.10
C PRO A 103 -0.19 8.96 18.33
N TRP A 104 -0.69 9.69 19.34
CA TRP A 104 -2.13 9.74 19.62
C TRP A 104 -2.90 10.38 18.47
N PHE A 105 -2.41 11.49 17.91
CA PHE A 105 -3.07 12.16 16.80
C PHE A 105 -3.10 11.28 15.55
N ALA A 106 -2.02 10.57 15.24
CA ALA A 106 -1.98 9.61 14.16
C ALA A 106 -3.03 8.50 14.35
N TYR A 107 -3.11 7.93 15.55
CA TYR A 107 -4.15 6.96 15.90
C TYR A 107 -5.55 7.54 15.75
N TYR A 108 -5.82 8.73 16.28
CA TYR A 108 -7.10 9.43 16.17
C TYR A 108 -7.49 9.64 14.71
N LEU A 109 -6.61 10.28 13.92
CA LEU A 109 -6.87 10.58 12.52
C LEU A 109 -7.15 9.31 11.72
N VAL A 110 -6.33 8.28 11.87
CA VAL A 110 -6.44 7.06 11.07
C VAL A 110 -7.60 6.19 11.55
N CYS A 111 -7.61 5.81 12.84
CA CYS A 111 -8.54 4.82 13.36
C CYS A 111 -9.95 5.37 13.63
N LYS A 112 -10.09 6.66 13.93
CA LYS A 112 -11.39 7.27 14.28
C LYS A 112 -11.99 8.10 13.16
N ARG A 113 -11.19 8.60 12.21
CA ARG A 113 -11.68 9.46 11.11
C ARG A 113 -11.54 8.78 9.75
N VAL A 114 -10.32 8.45 9.32
CA VAL A 114 -10.06 7.94 7.95
C VAL A 114 -10.82 6.65 7.67
N THR A 115 -10.85 5.70 8.59
CA THR A 115 -11.54 4.40 8.41
C THR A 115 -13.06 4.54 8.18
N VAL A 116 -13.67 5.65 8.61
CA VAL A 116 -15.13 5.84 8.60
C VAL A 116 -15.60 6.97 7.68
N GLU A 117 -14.89 8.10 7.63
CA GLU A 117 -15.30 9.36 6.97
C GLU A 117 -14.72 9.48 5.55
N HIS A 118 -15.18 8.63 4.63
CA HIS A 118 -14.67 8.54 3.25
C HIS A 118 -14.74 9.84 2.42
N THR A 119 -15.71 10.72 2.70
CA THR A 119 -15.88 11.99 1.98
C THR A 119 -14.86 13.06 2.38
N PHE A 120 -14.15 12.87 3.49
CA PHE A 120 -13.24 13.86 4.06
C PHE A 120 -11.76 13.57 3.81
N HIS A 121 -11.42 12.49 3.10
CA HIS A 121 -10.01 12.08 2.91
C HIS A 121 -9.16 13.16 2.24
N ASP A 122 -9.68 13.88 1.24
CA ASP A 122 -8.98 14.99 0.61
C ASP A 122 -8.70 16.14 1.60
N LEU A 123 -9.66 16.43 2.49
CA LEU A 123 -9.49 17.43 3.54
C LEU A 123 -8.46 16.99 4.56
N PHE A 124 -8.49 15.73 5.00
CA PHE A 124 -7.49 15.18 5.93
C PHE A 124 -6.08 15.19 5.33
N ALA A 125 -5.95 14.86 4.04
CA ALA A 125 -4.66 14.95 3.35
C ALA A 125 -4.16 16.40 3.29
N MET A 126 -5.06 17.37 3.06
CA MET A 126 -4.72 18.79 3.06
C MET A 126 -4.33 19.30 4.46
N VAL A 127 -5.03 18.87 5.52
CA VAL A 127 -4.63 19.15 6.91
C VAL A 127 -3.21 18.64 7.14
N LEU A 128 -2.92 17.40 6.74
CA LEU A 128 -1.60 16.81 6.91
C LEU A 128 -0.50 17.58 6.14
N ASP A 129 -0.84 18.13 4.97
CA ASP A 129 0.07 18.99 4.21
C ASP A 129 0.42 20.28 4.97
N PHE A 130 -0.56 20.94 5.61
CA PHE A 130 -0.32 22.11 6.47
C PHE A 130 0.43 21.76 7.77
N LEU A 131 0.07 20.66 8.43
CA LEU A 131 0.74 20.24 9.66
C LEU A 131 2.22 19.92 9.41
N GLN A 132 2.54 19.35 8.25
CA GLN A 132 3.90 18.97 7.88
C GLN A 132 4.87 20.16 7.87
N GLU A 133 4.41 21.37 7.58
CA GLU A 133 5.25 22.59 7.53
C GLU A 133 5.85 22.91 8.90
N ARG A 134 5.15 22.60 9.99
CA ARG A 134 5.58 22.88 11.37
C ARG A 134 6.00 21.63 12.14
N LEU A 135 5.48 20.46 11.77
CA LEU A 135 5.71 19.19 12.45
C LEU A 135 6.34 18.18 11.47
N PRO A 136 7.68 18.13 11.33
CA PRO A 136 8.36 17.26 10.37
C PRO A 136 7.98 15.78 10.49
N ASN A 137 7.74 15.31 11.71
CA ASN A 137 7.47 13.91 12.03
C ASN A 137 6.00 13.49 11.89
N ILE A 138 5.08 14.41 11.57
CA ILE A 138 3.64 14.09 11.52
C ILE A 138 3.29 13.06 10.44
N ARG A 139 3.79 13.24 9.22
CA ARG A 139 3.45 12.35 8.10
C ARG A 139 4.05 10.96 8.27
N PRO A 140 5.32 10.77 8.68
CA PRO A 140 5.82 9.46 9.06
C PRO A 140 4.96 8.76 10.11
N SER A 141 4.55 9.46 11.18
CA SER A 141 3.69 8.89 12.22
C SER A 141 2.32 8.46 11.68
N VAL A 142 1.68 9.30 10.86
CA VAL A 142 0.39 8.97 10.23
C VAL A 142 0.52 7.80 9.26
N LEU A 143 1.60 7.74 8.45
CA LEU A 143 1.82 6.63 7.52
C LEU A 143 2.08 5.32 8.24
N ALA A 144 2.87 5.32 9.32
CA ALA A 144 3.10 4.14 10.15
C ALA A 144 1.76 3.59 10.66
N GLU A 145 0.88 4.47 11.12
CA GLU A 145 -0.45 4.08 11.61
C GLU A 145 -1.39 3.59 10.49
N VAL A 146 -1.34 4.20 9.30
CA VAL A 146 -2.07 3.71 8.11
C VAL A 146 -1.62 2.30 7.74
N PHE A 147 -0.31 2.07 7.59
CA PHE A 147 0.23 0.75 7.26
C PHE A 147 -0.09 -0.29 8.34
N ARG A 148 -0.03 0.09 9.61
CA ARG A 148 -0.40 -0.78 10.73
C ARG A 148 -1.86 -1.24 10.61
N ASN A 149 -2.80 -0.33 10.38
CA ASN A 149 -4.21 -0.68 10.22
C ASN A 149 -4.48 -1.53 8.97
N ILE A 150 -3.83 -1.22 7.85
CA ILE A 150 -3.91 -2.04 6.63
C ILE A 150 -3.44 -3.47 6.93
N LYS A 151 -2.25 -3.62 7.53
CA LYS A 151 -1.68 -4.93 7.89
C LYS A 151 -2.58 -5.67 8.90
N LEU A 152 -3.16 -4.97 9.87
CA LEU A 152 -4.09 -5.57 10.84
C LEU A 152 -5.31 -6.17 10.13
N ILE A 153 -5.99 -5.39 9.29
CA ILE A 153 -7.18 -5.86 8.55
C ILE A 153 -6.84 -7.04 7.64
N LEU A 154 -5.72 -6.96 6.91
CA LEU A 154 -5.29 -8.03 6.00
C LEU A 154 -4.94 -9.32 6.74
N ARG A 155 -4.38 -9.23 7.95
CA ARG A 155 -4.06 -10.40 8.81
C ARG A 155 -5.27 -10.99 9.50
N SER A 156 -6.24 -10.15 9.90
CA SER A 156 -7.47 -10.60 10.57
C SER A 156 -8.52 -11.13 9.59
N MET A 157 -8.34 -10.86 8.29
CA MET A 157 -9.24 -11.32 7.25
C MET A 157 -9.26 -12.85 7.17
N ARG A 158 -10.47 -13.41 7.22
CA ARG A 158 -10.71 -14.83 7.05
C ARG A 158 -11.04 -15.15 5.60
N ALA A 159 -10.58 -16.30 5.10
CA ALA A 159 -10.86 -16.74 3.75
C ALA A 159 -12.31 -17.22 3.56
N ASP A 160 -12.97 -17.63 4.64
CA ASP A 160 -14.32 -18.22 4.64
C ASP A 160 -15.43 -17.25 5.05
N LYS A 161 -15.08 -16.09 5.63
CA LYS A 161 -16.03 -15.13 6.18
C LYS A 161 -15.77 -13.72 5.67
N ASP A 162 -16.79 -13.12 5.06
CA ASP A 162 -16.75 -11.73 4.63
C ASP A 162 -17.25 -10.78 5.75
N ASP A 163 -16.40 -9.83 6.13
CA ASP A 163 -16.67 -8.65 6.97
C ASP A 163 -16.73 -7.37 6.11
N SER A 164 -17.96 -6.89 5.88
CA SER A 164 -18.19 -5.68 5.08
C SER A 164 -17.59 -4.42 5.71
N THR A 165 -17.56 -4.32 7.04
CA THR A 165 -17.00 -3.16 7.76
C THR A 165 -15.48 -3.09 7.55
N ALA A 166 -14.81 -4.23 7.67
CA ALA A 166 -13.38 -4.34 7.38
C ALA A 166 -13.06 -3.99 5.92
N ARG A 167 -13.89 -4.43 4.95
CA ARG A 167 -13.75 -4.06 3.53
C ARG A 167 -13.85 -2.55 3.31
N VAL A 168 -14.87 -1.91 3.89
CA VAL A 168 -15.06 -0.46 3.76
C VAL A 168 -13.89 0.30 4.39
N SER A 169 -13.45 -0.11 5.58
CA SER A 169 -12.32 0.50 6.27
C SER A 169 -11.03 0.37 5.47
N LEU A 170 -10.75 -0.82 4.91
CA LEU A 170 -9.58 -1.06 4.08
C LEU A 170 -9.63 -0.21 2.80
N LYS A 171 -10.78 -0.16 2.12
CA LYS A 171 -10.98 0.69 0.94
C LYS A 171 -10.74 2.17 1.27
N ASN A 172 -11.20 2.62 2.44
CA ASN A 172 -11.01 3.99 2.90
C ASN A 172 -9.53 4.29 3.19
N LEU A 173 -8.83 3.37 3.87
CA LEU A 173 -7.39 3.46 4.09
C LEU A 173 -6.60 3.49 2.77
N GLY A 174 -7.01 2.73 1.76
CA GLY A 174 -6.39 2.75 0.43
C GLY A 174 -6.51 4.09 -0.27
N SER A 175 -7.70 4.70 -0.22
CA SER A 175 -7.95 6.05 -0.76
C SER A 175 -7.05 7.09 -0.07
N PHE A 176 -7.05 7.09 1.26
CA PHE A 176 -6.24 8.03 2.03
C PHE A 176 -4.74 7.80 1.84
N LEU A 177 -4.27 6.54 1.85
CA LEU A 177 -2.86 6.19 1.58
C LEU A 177 -2.40 6.74 0.24
N GLY A 178 -3.16 6.51 -0.83
CA GLY A 178 -2.85 7.05 -2.16
C GLY A 178 -2.76 8.58 -2.15
N LEU A 179 -3.70 9.25 -1.48
CA LEU A 179 -3.71 10.71 -1.37
C LEU A 179 -2.48 11.24 -0.64
N VAL A 180 -2.07 10.65 0.49
CA VAL A 180 -0.92 11.17 1.27
C VAL A 180 0.44 10.71 0.75
N THR A 181 0.48 9.75 -0.19
CA THR A 181 1.71 9.24 -0.82
C THR A 181 1.81 9.61 -2.29
N LEU A 182 1.16 8.84 -3.17
CA LEU A 182 1.29 8.92 -4.62
C LEU A 182 0.93 10.31 -5.15
N ALA A 183 -0.20 10.88 -4.72
CA ALA A 183 -0.61 12.22 -5.15
C ALA A 183 0.37 13.34 -4.69
N ARG A 184 1.22 13.07 -3.69
CA ARG A 184 2.32 13.96 -3.26
C ARG A 184 3.69 13.53 -3.82
N ASN A 185 3.69 12.69 -4.86
CA ASN A 185 4.90 12.15 -5.47
C ASN A 185 5.82 11.40 -4.49
N LYS A 186 5.23 10.78 -3.46
CA LYS A 186 5.95 9.93 -2.52
C LYS A 186 5.69 8.45 -2.83
N PRO A 187 6.74 7.61 -2.91
CA PRO A 187 6.56 6.19 -3.18
C PRO A 187 5.91 5.48 -2.00
N ILE A 188 5.19 4.41 -2.31
CA ILE A 188 4.88 3.36 -1.35
C ILE A 188 6.01 2.33 -1.45
N LEU A 189 6.82 2.21 -0.41
CA LEU A 189 7.96 1.30 -0.42
C LEU A 189 7.48 -0.15 -0.37
N HIS A 190 8.21 -1.01 -1.07
CA HIS A 190 7.95 -2.45 -1.09
C HIS A 190 7.93 -3.05 0.33
N ASP A 191 8.84 -2.62 1.20
CA ASP A 191 8.99 -3.13 2.57
C ASP A 191 7.82 -2.71 3.47
N ASP A 192 7.19 -1.57 3.18
CA ASP A 192 5.98 -1.13 3.87
C ASP A 192 4.77 -1.91 3.37
N LEU A 193 4.60 -1.99 2.05
CA LEU A 193 3.48 -2.66 1.39
C LEU A 193 3.81 -3.06 -0.06
N ASN A 194 4.07 -4.35 -0.29
CA ASN A 194 4.15 -4.88 -1.64
C ASN A 194 2.74 -5.13 -2.22
N ILE A 195 2.26 -4.14 -2.98
CA ILE A 195 0.94 -4.18 -3.64
C ILE A 195 0.82 -5.32 -4.65
N LYS A 196 1.90 -5.65 -5.37
CA LYS A 196 1.85 -6.66 -6.43
C LYS A 196 1.73 -8.07 -5.86
N ASP A 197 2.54 -8.37 -4.83
CA ASP A 197 2.47 -9.67 -4.16
C ASP A 197 1.16 -9.81 -3.38
N LEU A 198 0.66 -8.71 -2.79
CA LEU A 198 -0.65 -8.71 -2.14
C LEU A 198 -1.78 -9.12 -3.09
N LEU A 199 -1.74 -8.63 -4.34
CA LEU A 199 -2.69 -9.03 -5.38
C LEU A 199 -2.57 -10.54 -5.68
N TYR A 200 -1.37 -11.06 -5.93
CA TYR A 200 -1.18 -12.48 -6.21
C TYR A 200 -1.59 -13.38 -5.04
N GLU A 201 -1.25 -12.99 -3.82
CA GLU A 201 -1.63 -13.73 -2.61
C GLU A 201 -3.14 -13.77 -2.43
N ALA A 202 -3.82 -12.64 -2.64
CA ALA A 202 -5.29 -12.59 -2.58
C ALA A 202 -5.92 -13.51 -3.62
N TYR A 203 -5.37 -13.54 -4.83
CA TYR A 203 -5.82 -14.45 -5.88
C TYR A 203 -5.66 -15.92 -5.47
N SER A 204 -4.50 -16.30 -4.94
CA SER A 204 -4.25 -17.68 -4.48
C SER A 204 -5.15 -18.11 -3.32
N LYS A 205 -5.55 -17.18 -2.43
CA LYS A 205 -6.46 -17.47 -1.32
C LYS A 205 -7.94 -17.52 -1.70
N GLY A 206 -8.31 -17.02 -2.88
CA GLY A 206 -9.65 -17.15 -3.45
C GLY A 206 -10.53 -15.89 -3.37
N ALA A 207 -11.83 -16.08 -3.60
CA ALA A 207 -12.74 -14.98 -3.91
C ALA A 207 -12.95 -13.98 -2.76
N VAL A 208 -12.92 -14.43 -1.49
CA VAL A 208 -13.14 -13.53 -0.34
C VAL A 208 -11.99 -12.51 -0.23
N PRO A 209 -10.71 -12.90 -0.14
CA PRO A 209 -9.59 -11.96 -0.15
C PRO A 209 -9.54 -11.02 -1.34
N LEU A 210 -9.90 -11.48 -2.53
CA LEU A 210 -9.99 -10.61 -3.72
C LEU A 210 -10.99 -9.46 -3.55
N ASN A 211 -12.11 -9.69 -2.87
CA ASN A 211 -13.11 -8.64 -2.58
C ASN A 211 -12.60 -7.56 -1.61
N TYR A 212 -11.45 -7.75 -0.96
CA TYR A 212 -10.80 -6.77 -0.09
C TYR A 212 -9.69 -6.06 -0.86
N VAL A 213 -8.79 -6.86 -1.43
CA VAL A 213 -7.53 -6.38 -1.98
C VAL A 213 -7.74 -5.60 -3.28
N VAL A 214 -8.59 -6.06 -4.19
CA VAL A 214 -8.81 -5.34 -5.45
C VAL A 214 -9.41 -3.94 -5.22
N PRO A 215 -10.50 -3.76 -4.46
CA PRO A 215 -11.02 -2.43 -4.14
C PRO A 215 -9.98 -1.53 -3.49
N PHE A 216 -9.23 -2.09 -2.53
CA PHE A 216 -8.17 -1.39 -1.82
C PHE A 216 -7.11 -0.86 -2.78
N VAL A 217 -6.54 -1.74 -3.62
CA VAL A 217 -5.49 -1.38 -4.56
C VAL A 217 -6.02 -0.40 -5.61
N SER A 218 -7.23 -0.61 -6.14
CA SER A 218 -7.86 0.35 -7.06
C SER A 218 -7.94 1.76 -6.46
N ARG A 219 -8.30 1.90 -5.17
CA ARG A 219 -8.34 3.20 -4.48
C ARG A 219 -6.98 3.82 -4.30
N VAL A 220 -5.95 3.03 -3.98
CA VAL A 220 -4.55 3.51 -3.91
C VAL A 220 -4.12 4.03 -5.28
N MET A 221 -4.32 3.23 -6.33
CA MET A 221 -3.84 3.55 -7.68
C MET A 221 -4.56 4.75 -8.30
N ARG A 222 -5.78 5.06 -7.88
CA ARG A 222 -6.50 6.26 -8.33
C ARG A 222 -5.72 7.54 -8.04
N ALA A 223 -5.07 7.65 -6.89
CA ALA A 223 -4.27 8.83 -6.55
C ALA A 223 -3.02 9.01 -7.43
N ALA A 224 -2.60 7.97 -8.16
CA ALA A 224 -1.49 8.06 -9.09
C ALA A 224 -1.81 8.97 -10.29
N THR A 225 -3.08 9.21 -10.63
CA THR A 225 -3.46 10.11 -11.74
C THR A 225 -3.09 11.55 -11.48
N GLU A 226 -3.13 11.97 -10.21
CA GLU A 226 -2.77 13.31 -9.75
C GLU A 226 -1.26 13.49 -9.60
N SER A 227 -0.49 12.40 -9.65
CA SER A 227 0.96 12.41 -9.51
C SER A 227 1.66 12.71 -10.83
N ILE A 228 2.69 13.55 -10.79
CA ILE A 228 3.57 13.73 -11.96
C ILE A 228 4.55 12.55 -12.12
N VAL A 229 4.91 11.88 -11.02
CA VAL A 229 5.89 10.79 -10.98
C VAL A 229 5.22 9.44 -11.24
N PHE A 230 4.07 9.20 -10.62
CA PHE A 230 3.40 7.89 -10.59
C PHE A 230 2.27 7.76 -11.60
N ARG A 231 1.85 8.82 -12.31
CA ARG A 231 0.92 8.64 -13.42
C ARG A 231 1.54 7.76 -14.52
N PRO A 232 0.73 6.99 -15.27
CA PRO A 232 1.24 6.26 -16.43
C PRO A 232 1.97 7.21 -17.41
N PRO A 233 3.06 6.77 -18.06
CA PRO A 233 3.54 5.40 -18.19
C PRO A 233 4.59 4.97 -17.13
N ASN A 234 4.50 5.45 -15.88
CA ASN A 234 5.37 5.00 -14.80
C ASN A 234 5.42 3.45 -14.70
N PRO A 235 6.61 2.80 -14.72
CA PRO A 235 6.72 1.34 -14.76
C PRO A 235 6.09 0.63 -13.57
N TRP A 236 6.24 1.17 -12.36
CA TRP A 236 5.66 0.60 -11.14
C TRP A 236 4.13 0.63 -11.20
N THR A 237 3.57 1.79 -11.58
CA THR A 237 2.12 1.96 -11.76
C THR A 237 1.58 1.03 -12.83
N VAL A 238 2.19 1.02 -14.02
CA VAL A 238 1.73 0.19 -15.15
C VAL A 238 1.84 -1.30 -14.81
N ALA A 239 2.85 -1.73 -14.06
CA ALA A 239 2.98 -3.12 -13.62
C ALA A 239 1.78 -3.54 -12.76
N ILE A 240 1.36 -2.72 -11.80
CA ILE A 240 0.18 -2.99 -10.96
C ILE A 240 -1.10 -2.97 -11.80
N LEU A 241 -1.26 -1.97 -12.68
CA LEU A 241 -2.44 -1.86 -13.55
C LEU A 241 -2.59 -3.07 -14.50
N LYS A 242 -1.48 -3.64 -14.99
CA LYS A 242 -1.51 -4.85 -15.81
C LYS A 242 -1.99 -6.07 -15.01
N VAL A 243 -1.53 -6.24 -13.76
CA VAL A 243 -2.01 -7.32 -12.88
C VAL A 243 -3.50 -7.16 -12.59
N LEU A 244 -3.97 -5.95 -12.27
CA LEU A 244 -5.40 -5.68 -12.08
C LEU A 244 -6.22 -6.00 -13.34
N ARG A 245 -5.70 -5.67 -14.53
CA ARG A 245 -6.33 -6.02 -15.81
C ARG A 245 -6.41 -7.53 -16.02
N GLU A 246 -5.33 -8.26 -15.75
CA GLU A 246 -5.33 -9.72 -15.84
C GLU A 246 -6.40 -10.33 -14.93
N MET A 247 -6.51 -9.86 -13.69
CA MET A 247 -7.54 -10.31 -12.75
C MET A 247 -8.96 -9.99 -13.24
N HIS A 248 -9.18 -8.84 -13.86
CA HIS A 248 -10.48 -8.49 -14.41
C HIS A 248 -10.91 -9.46 -15.53
N LEU A 249 -9.97 -9.89 -16.37
CA LEU A 249 -10.23 -10.76 -17.51
C LEU A 249 -10.47 -12.23 -17.11
N MET A 250 -10.19 -12.61 -15.86
CA MET A 250 -10.40 -13.97 -15.37
C MET A 250 -11.90 -14.26 -15.13
N GLY A 251 -12.38 -15.39 -15.65
CA GLY A 251 -13.78 -15.82 -15.60
C GLY A 251 -14.36 -16.02 -14.20
N ASP A 252 -13.50 -16.35 -13.23
CA ASP A 252 -13.90 -16.77 -11.88
C ASP A 252 -13.99 -15.61 -10.86
N VAL A 253 -13.61 -14.39 -11.26
CA VAL A 253 -13.67 -13.21 -10.39
C VAL A 253 -15.09 -12.63 -10.41
N LYS A 254 -15.70 -12.46 -9.22
CA LYS A 254 -17.04 -11.87 -9.05
C LYS A 254 -17.16 -10.54 -9.79
N SER A 255 -18.31 -10.31 -10.43
CA SER A 255 -18.61 -9.10 -11.22
C SER A 255 -18.37 -7.80 -10.45
N THR A 256 -18.62 -7.77 -9.13
CA THR A 256 -18.36 -6.61 -8.26
C THR A 256 -16.89 -6.17 -8.31
N VAL A 257 -15.96 -7.11 -8.25
CA VAL A 257 -14.52 -6.84 -8.32
C VAL A 257 -14.12 -6.37 -9.73
N ARG A 258 -14.76 -6.93 -10.76
CA ARG A 258 -14.56 -6.48 -12.15
C ARG A 258 -14.95 -5.01 -12.35
N PHE A 259 -16.04 -4.57 -11.72
CA PHE A 259 -16.50 -3.18 -11.79
C PHE A 259 -15.62 -2.20 -11.04
N GLU A 260 -14.70 -2.62 -10.17
CA GLU A 260 -13.78 -1.71 -9.48
C GLU A 260 -12.47 -1.48 -10.24
N VAL A 261 -12.19 -2.28 -11.28
CA VAL A 261 -10.96 -2.18 -12.10
C VAL A 261 -11.13 -1.23 -13.29
N ILE A 262 -12.35 -1.05 -13.83
CA ILE A 262 -12.59 -0.36 -15.10
C ILE A 262 -13.03 1.11 -15.02
N PRO A 263 -13.95 1.54 -14.13
CA PRO A 263 -14.44 2.92 -14.12
C PRO A 263 -13.47 3.91 -13.43
N ASP A 264 -12.56 3.44 -12.59
CA ASP A 264 -11.75 4.29 -11.70
C ASP A 264 -10.33 4.62 -12.22
N ILE A 265 -9.90 4.02 -13.34
CA ILE A 265 -8.61 4.30 -13.98
C ILE A 265 -8.90 4.98 -15.32
N PRO A 266 -8.34 6.19 -15.61
CA PRO A 266 -8.62 6.91 -16.85
C PRO A 266 -8.22 6.06 -18.06
N THR A 267 -9.21 5.40 -18.64
CA THR A 267 -9.10 4.61 -19.86
C THR A 267 -9.13 5.55 -21.05
N HIS A 268 -8.12 6.42 -21.18
CA HIS A 268 -7.93 7.14 -22.43
C HIS A 268 -7.81 6.10 -23.56
N ARG A 269 -8.67 6.20 -24.58
CA ARG A 269 -8.74 5.24 -25.72
C ARG A 269 -7.38 4.99 -26.41
N SER A 270 -6.37 5.85 -26.22
CA SER A 270 -4.98 5.60 -26.66
C SER A 270 -4.22 4.54 -25.84
N PHE A 271 -4.57 4.28 -24.58
CA PHE A 271 -3.91 3.26 -23.74
C PHE A 271 -4.09 1.85 -24.31
N TYR A 272 -5.23 1.58 -24.94
CA TYR A 272 -5.50 0.29 -25.60
C TYR A 272 -4.76 0.11 -26.92
N CYS A 273 -4.30 1.19 -27.57
CA CYS A 273 -3.62 1.08 -28.85
C CYS A 273 -2.16 0.60 -28.70
N SER A 274 -1.49 0.92 -27.59
CA SER A 274 -0.09 0.50 -27.37
C SER A 274 0.06 -0.85 -26.67
N CYS A 275 -0.95 -1.30 -25.90
CA CYS A 275 -0.99 -2.67 -25.36
C CYS A 275 -1.60 -3.71 -26.32
N ARG A 276 -2.18 -3.29 -27.45
CA ARG A 276 -2.59 -4.20 -28.54
C ARG A 276 -1.40 -4.81 -29.29
N THR A 277 -0.18 -4.30 -29.12
CA THR A 277 0.98 -4.73 -29.90
C THR A 277 1.78 -5.89 -29.27
N ILE A 278 1.40 -6.39 -28.09
CA ILE A 278 2.19 -7.44 -27.40
C ILE A 278 1.45 -8.78 -27.20
N VAL A 279 0.13 -8.85 -27.36
CA VAL A 279 -0.59 -10.14 -27.39
C VAL A 279 -1.80 -9.98 -28.32
N PHE A 280 -1.98 -10.92 -29.25
CA PHE A 280 -2.95 -11.00 -30.35
C PHE A 280 -2.46 -10.51 -31.73
N LEU A 281 -1.68 -11.38 -32.39
CA LEU A 281 -1.95 -11.66 -33.80
C LEU A 281 -3.33 -12.32 -33.94
N PRO A 282 -4.09 -12.02 -35.00
CA PRO A 282 -5.43 -12.56 -35.21
C PRO A 282 -5.35 -13.97 -35.80
N THR A 283 -6.12 -14.89 -35.23
CA THR A 283 -6.66 -16.05 -35.96
C THR A 283 -8.16 -16.05 -35.61
N LEU A 284 -9.04 -15.58 -36.49
CA LEU A 284 -9.77 -16.40 -37.47
C LEU A 284 -10.24 -17.69 -36.77
N SER A 285 -11.52 -17.84 -36.42
CA SER A 285 -12.72 -17.79 -37.26
C SER A 285 -13.97 -17.50 -36.43
#